data_AF-J9E9Z2-F1
#
_entry.id   AF-J9E9Z2-F1
#
_cell.length_a   1.000
_cell.length_b   1.000
_cell.length_c   1.000
_cell.angle_alpha   90.00
_cell.angle_beta   90.00
_cell.angle_gamma   90.00
#
_symmetry.space_group_name_H-M   'P 1'
#
loop_
_entity.id
_entity.type
_entity.pdbx_description
1 polymer ?
#
loop_
_entity_poly.entity_id
_entity_poly.type
_entity_poly.pdbx_seq_one_letter_code
_entity_poly.pdbx_strand_id
1 'polypeptide(L)'
;MDDVGVSLLEIVEVRGCGLNDDELLALIITGCEVLTKTPAGVFSPEHVILHTDGELEIKSVSRDKVSSEYVPPEMKEGNADVDPGAVHVYCLGEVIRFAGAAESGSADLFSLLNVMTVAHIATRPSVTRLGQMAKNKLTIQNPKALLAEMYILVMGDEAEDIDDLDISSGEYMPNSLGENGGLRNLKWDETETTMVS
;
A
#
# COMPACT_ATOMS: atom_id res chain seq x y z
N MET A 1 16.31 2.84 -12.03
CA MET A 1 15.92 3.72 -10.93
C MET A 1 16.10 2.93 -9.64
N ASP A 2 16.30 3.61 -8.50
CA ASP A 2 16.05 2.97 -7.22
C ASP A 2 14.54 2.71 -7.12
N ASP A 3 14.15 1.50 -6.72
CA ASP A 3 12.75 1.09 -6.63
C ASP A 3 12.07 1.90 -5.51
N VAL A 4 11.06 2.69 -5.86
CA VAL A 4 10.39 3.59 -4.91
C VAL A 4 9.37 2.77 -4.14
N GLY A 5 9.61 2.57 -2.85
CA GLY A 5 8.70 1.84 -1.97
C GLY A 5 7.89 2.79 -1.08
N VAL A 6 6.61 2.50 -0.92
CA VAL A 6 5.70 3.22 -0.01
C VAL A 6 5.46 2.39 1.25
N SER A 7 5.51 3.00 2.43
CA SER A 7 5.21 2.29 3.68
C SER A 7 3.72 2.05 3.86
N LEU A 8 3.36 0.98 4.57
CA LEU A 8 1.97 0.69 4.89
C LEU A 8 1.33 1.77 5.78
N LEU A 9 2.12 2.51 6.57
CA LEU A 9 1.64 3.71 7.27
C LEU A 9 1.09 4.73 6.26
N GLU A 10 1.92 5.14 5.30
CA GLU A 10 1.57 6.14 4.29
C GLU A 10 0.35 5.69 3.46
N ILE A 11 0.24 4.40 3.11
CA ILE A 11 -0.92 3.87 2.37
C ILE A 11 -2.23 4.06 3.15
N VAL A 12 -2.24 3.74 4.45
CA VAL A 12 -3.43 3.87 5.30
C VAL A 12 -3.75 5.34 5.57
N GLU A 13 -2.73 6.19 5.76
CA GLU A 13 -2.91 7.64 5.94
C GLU A 13 -3.46 8.33 4.68
N VAL A 14 -2.93 8.03 3.50
CA VAL A 14 -3.39 8.59 2.21
C VAL A 14 -4.81 8.12 1.86
N ARG A 15 -5.13 6.85 2.10
CA ARG A 15 -6.50 6.32 1.91
C ARG A 15 -7.51 6.90 2.90
N GLY A 16 -7.06 7.31 4.09
CA GLY A 16 -7.92 7.78 5.18
C GLY A 16 -8.84 6.69 5.75
N CYS A 17 -8.61 5.42 5.41
CA CYS A 17 -9.38 4.27 5.85
C CYS A 17 -8.50 3.01 5.92
N GLY A 18 -8.95 2.01 6.68
CA GLY A 18 -8.33 0.68 6.69
C GLY A 18 -8.42 -0.04 5.34
N LEU A 19 -7.64 -1.10 5.23
CA LEU A 19 -7.67 -2.07 4.15
C LEU A 19 -8.93 -2.94 4.22
N ASN A 20 -9.37 -3.48 3.08
CA ASN A 20 -10.45 -4.45 3.00
C ASN A 20 -9.96 -5.87 3.35
N ASP A 21 -10.91 -6.80 3.52
CA ASP A 21 -10.61 -8.15 3.99
C ASP A 21 -9.67 -8.94 3.05
N ASP A 22 -9.80 -8.81 1.73
CA ASP A 22 -8.93 -9.49 0.76
C ASP A 22 -7.53 -8.84 0.71
N GLU A 23 -7.43 -7.50 0.83
CA GLU A 23 -6.16 -6.76 0.97
C GLU A 23 -5.39 -7.18 2.24
N LEU A 24 -6.09 -7.29 3.38
CA LEU A 24 -5.51 -7.76 4.65
C LEU A 24 -5.01 -9.20 4.54
N LEU A 25 -5.78 -10.09 3.91
CA LEU A 25 -5.35 -11.46 3.64
C LEU A 25 -4.15 -11.50 2.69
N ALA A 26 -4.15 -10.70 1.62
CA ALA A 26 -3.02 -10.61 0.69
C ALA A 26 -1.73 -10.12 1.37
N LEU A 27 -1.83 -9.12 2.23
CA LEU A 27 -0.74 -8.60 3.04
C LEU A 27 -0.18 -9.65 4.02
N ILE A 28 -1.04 -10.44 4.69
CA ILE A 28 -0.60 -11.58 5.51
C ILE A 28 0.15 -12.60 4.65
N ILE A 29 -0.38 -12.93 3.47
CA ILE A 29 0.17 -13.95 2.58
C ILE A 29 1.55 -13.56 2.08
N THR A 30 1.68 -12.41 1.43
CA THR A 30 2.94 -11.92 0.85
C THR A 30 3.94 -11.60 1.97
N GLY A 31 3.48 -11.01 3.08
CA GLY A 31 4.32 -10.74 4.26
C GLY A 31 4.92 -12.02 4.83
N CYS A 32 4.13 -13.09 4.98
CA CYS A 32 4.64 -14.40 5.42
C CYS A 32 5.73 -14.97 4.50
N GLU A 33 5.72 -14.69 3.19
CA GLU A 33 6.76 -15.16 2.27
C GLU A 33 8.08 -14.42 2.51
N VAL A 34 8.03 -13.10 2.75
CA VAL A 34 9.18 -12.24 3.10
C VAL A 34 9.75 -12.60 4.48
N LEU A 35 8.89 -12.79 5.47
CA LEU A 35 9.27 -13.08 6.87
C LEU A 35 10.09 -14.37 7.05
N THR A 36 10.06 -15.30 6.09
CA THR A 36 10.94 -16.49 6.13
C THR A 36 12.43 -16.18 5.95
N LYS A 37 12.77 -15.00 5.42
CA LYS A 37 14.14 -14.55 5.13
C LYS A 37 14.53 -13.30 5.93
N THR A 38 13.56 -12.67 6.60
CA THR A 38 13.76 -11.43 7.34
C THR A 38 14.64 -11.68 8.59
N PRO A 39 15.66 -10.85 8.87
CA PRO A 39 16.46 -10.95 10.09
C PRO A 39 15.61 -10.78 11.36
N ALA A 40 16.07 -11.35 12.47
CA ALA A 40 15.41 -11.20 13.77
C ALA A 40 15.34 -9.72 14.20
N GLY A 41 14.14 -9.28 14.61
CA GLY A 41 13.87 -7.94 15.11
C GLY A 41 12.37 -7.72 15.27
N VAL A 42 11.96 -6.46 15.40
CA VAL A 42 10.54 -6.05 15.39
C VAL A 42 10.31 -5.05 14.27
N PHE A 43 9.05 -4.83 13.88
CA PHE A 43 8.67 -3.90 12.82
C PHE A 43 7.28 -3.31 13.08
N SER A 44 7.04 -2.11 12.55
CA SER A 44 5.76 -1.38 12.57
C SER A 44 5.27 -1.16 11.12
N PRO A 45 4.10 -0.53 10.87
CA PRO A 45 3.61 -0.25 9.52
C PRO A 45 4.58 0.60 8.67
N GLU A 46 5.36 1.49 9.30
CA GLU A 46 6.45 2.26 8.67
C GLU A 46 7.54 1.38 8.03
N HIS A 47 7.69 0.15 8.53
CA HIS A 47 8.77 -0.78 8.18
C HIS A 47 8.30 -1.88 7.21
N VAL A 48 7.02 -1.90 6.86
CA VAL A 48 6.43 -2.78 5.84
C VAL A 48 6.26 -1.93 4.59
N ILE A 49 7.15 -2.14 3.62
CA ILE A 49 7.26 -1.35 2.40
C ILE A 49 6.67 -2.13 1.23
N LEU A 50 5.88 -1.46 0.41
CA LEU A 50 5.22 -1.97 -0.78
C LEU A 50 5.84 -1.32 -2.01
N HIS A 51 6.09 -2.14 -3.03
CA HIS A 51 6.65 -1.74 -4.33
C HIS A 51 5.66 -2.02 -5.47
N THR A 52 5.90 -1.43 -6.65
CA THR A 52 4.98 -1.36 -7.79
C THR A 52 4.36 -2.70 -8.21
N ASP A 53 5.13 -3.79 -8.22
CA ASP A 53 4.68 -5.14 -8.61
C ASP A 53 3.91 -5.90 -7.50
N GLY A 54 3.51 -5.21 -6.42
CA GLY A 54 2.95 -5.85 -5.23
C GLY A 54 3.96 -6.66 -4.43
N GLU A 55 5.26 -6.38 -4.62
CA GLU A 55 6.34 -6.93 -3.80
C GLU A 55 6.38 -6.23 -2.44
N LEU A 56 6.73 -6.97 -1.40
CA LEU A 56 6.88 -6.44 -0.04
C LEU A 56 8.34 -6.56 0.42
N GLU A 57 8.82 -5.50 1.08
CA GLU A 57 10.03 -5.51 1.89
C GLU A 57 9.64 -5.30 3.37
N ILE A 58 10.18 -6.10 4.28
CA ILE A 58 9.96 -5.95 5.73
C ILE A 58 11.29 -5.68 6.41
N LYS A 59 11.44 -4.48 6.95
CA LYS A 59 12.67 -3.98 7.59
C LYS A 59 12.63 -4.22 9.10
N SER A 60 13.14 -5.35 9.57
CA SER A 60 13.34 -5.59 11.01
C SER A 60 14.30 -4.58 11.64
N VAL A 61 13.87 -3.96 12.74
CA VAL A 61 14.62 -2.99 13.53
C VAL A 61 14.69 -3.39 15.02
N SER A 62 15.46 -2.64 15.81
CA SER A 62 15.53 -2.81 17.26
C SER A 62 14.29 -2.25 17.97
N ARG A 63 13.96 -2.81 19.15
CA ARG A 63 12.72 -2.47 19.89
C ARG A 63 12.61 -1.01 20.37
N ASP A 64 13.67 -0.23 20.31
CA ASP A 64 13.70 1.21 20.57
C ASP A 64 13.27 2.07 19.36
N LYS A 65 13.06 1.44 18.20
CA LYS A 65 12.66 2.09 16.94
C LYS A 65 11.19 1.94 16.59
N VAL A 66 10.39 1.29 17.43
CA VAL A 66 8.95 1.08 17.23
C VAL A 66 8.16 1.40 18.50
N SER A 67 6.89 1.76 18.33
CA SER A 67 5.95 1.93 19.45
C SER A 67 5.74 0.63 20.22
N SER A 68 5.36 0.75 21.50
CA SER A 68 5.37 -0.37 22.44
C SER A 68 4.36 -1.48 22.10
N GLU A 69 3.30 -1.18 21.36
CA GLU A 69 2.29 -2.13 20.90
C GLU A 69 2.90 -3.19 19.96
N TYR A 70 3.81 -2.79 19.06
CA TYR A 70 4.51 -3.68 18.11
C TYR A 70 5.59 -4.55 18.76
N VAL A 71 5.94 -4.30 20.02
CA VAL A 71 6.91 -5.12 20.77
C VAL A 71 6.17 -6.28 21.46
N PRO A 72 6.46 -7.56 21.15
CA PRO A 72 5.81 -8.69 21.79
C PRO A 72 6.01 -8.71 23.32
N PRO A 73 5.05 -9.22 24.11
CA PRO A 73 5.14 -9.27 25.58
C PRO A 73 6.44 -9.89 26.11
N GLU A 74 6.87 -11.00 25.53
CA GLU A 74 8.10 -11.71 25.94
C GLU A 74 9.39 -10.90 25.76
N MET A 75 9.40 -9.94 24.82
CA MET A 75 10.52 -9.02 24.62
C MET A 75 10.49 -7.82 25.57
N LYS A 76 9.34 -7.53 26.20
CA LYS A 76 9.19 -6.52 27.26
C LYS A 76 9.71 -7.03 28.59
N GLU A 77 9.53 -8.33 28.86
CA GLU A 77 9.99 -9.01 30.08
C GLU A 77 11.52 -9.23 30.15
N GLY A 78 12.26 -8.80 29.12
CA GLY A 78 13.72 -8.82 29.10
C GLY A 78 14.32 -10.18 28.73
N ASN A 79 13.52 -11.12 28.21
CA ASN A 79 14.04 -12.35 27.64
C ASN A 79 14.87 -12.04 26.38
N ALA A 80 16.12 -12.53 26.35
CA ALA A 80 17.05 -12.36 25.24
C ALA A 80 17.01 -13.52 24.23
N ASP A 81 16.39 -14.65 24.60
CA ASP A 81 16.22 -15.85 23.77
C ASP A 81 14.74 -16.02 23.41
N VAL A 82 14.32 -15.31 22.37
CA VAL A 82 12.96 -15.30 21.83
C VAL A 82 12.96 -15.85 20.41
N ASP A 83 11.96 -16.67 20.06
CA ASP A 83 11.82 -17.19 18.69
C ASP A 83 11.51 -16.04 17.71
N PRO A 84 12.39 -15.76 16.72
CA PRO A 84 12.14 -14.71 15.74
C PRO A 84 10.86 -14.96 14.93
N GLY A 85 10.48 -16.22 14.69
CA GLY A 85 9.25 -16.57 13.99
C GLY A 85 8.01 -16.08 14.71
N ALA A 86 7.88 -16.39 16.01
CA ALA A 86 6.78 -15.95 16.84
C ALA A 86 6.78 -14.43 17.12
N VAL A 87 7.95 -13.79 17.15
CA VAL A 87 8.08 -12.32 17.20
C VAL A 87 7.54 -11.68 15.91
N HIS A 88 7.97 -12.15 14.75
CA HIS A 88 7.51 -11.64 13.45
C HIS A 88 6.00 -11.85 13.24
N VAL A 89 5.45 -12.98 13.69
CA VAL A 89 3.99 -13.26 13.64
C VAL A 89 3.20 -12.28 14.49
N TYR A 90 3.70 -11.93 15.67
CA TYR A 90 3.07 -10.92 16.53
C TYR A 90 3.15 -9.52 15.91
N CYS A 91 4.33 -9.12 15.38
CA CYS A 91 4.52 -7.83 14.72
C CYS A 91 3.57 -7.69 13.52
N LEU A 92 3.50 -8.70 12.66
CA LEU A 92 2.54 -8.74 11.54
C LEU A 92 1.09 -8.67 12.03
N GLY A 93 0.77 -9.28 13.18
CA GLY A 93 -0.54 -9.20 13.81
C GLY A 93 -0.94 -7.77 14.18
N GLU A 94 -0.06 -7.03 14.84
CA GLU A 94 -0.31 -5.63 15.21
C GLU A 94 -0.28 -4.68 13.99
N VAL A 95 0.52 -4.98 12.97
CA VAL A 95 0.48 -4.27 11.68
C VAL A 95 -0.88 -4.48 10.98
N ILE A 96 -1.38 -5.71 10.95
CA ILE A 96 -2.70 -6.05 10.39
C ILE A 96 -3.84 -5.45 11.22
N ARG A 97 -3.68 -5.37 12.56
CA ARG A 97 -4.59 -4.62 13.44
C ARG A 97 -4.69 -3.17 13.03
N PHE A 98 -3.55 -2.48 12.92
CA PHE A 98 -3.45 -1.09 12.49
C PHE A 98 -4.09 -0.86 11.12
N ALA A 99 -3.89 -1.80 10.19
CA ALA A 99 -4.44 -1.72 8.84
C ALA A 99 -5.97 -1.95 8.75
N GLY A 100 -6.70 -2.10 9.87
CA GLY A 100 -8.17 -2.18 9.91
C GLY A 100 -8.75 -3.55 10.29
N ALA A 101 -7.92 -4.55 10.61
CA ALA A 101 -8.43 -5.89 10.95
C ALA A 101 -9.13 -5.97 12.33
N ALA A 102 -9.03 -4.94 13.17
CA ALA A 102 -9.81 -4.86 14.41
C ALA A 102 -11.27 -4.46 14.15
N GLU A 103 -11.50 -3.70 13.08
CA GLU A 103 -12.78 -3.16 12.64
C GLU A 103 -13.49 -4.06 11.59
N SER A 104 -12.76 -5.02 11.02
CA SER A 104 -13.28 -5.99 10.06
C SER A 104 -14.45 -6.81 10.62
N GLY A 105 -15.51 -6.97 9.80
CA GLY A 105 -16.64 -7.86 10.09
C GLY A 105 -16.33 -9.35 9.89
N SER A 106 -15.15 -9.69 9.36
CA SER A 106 -14.76 -11.07 9.09
C SER A 106 -14.31 -11.77 10.38
N ALA A 107 -15.16 -12.69 10.86
CA ALA A 107 -14.81 -13.61 11.94
C ALA A 107 -13.52 -14.41 11.65
N ASP A 108 -13.23 -14.60 10.37
CA ASP A 108 -12.06 -15.30 9.88
C ASP A 108 -10.77 -14.48 10.06
N LEU A 109 -10.77 -13.19 9.70
CA LEU A 109 -9.66 -12.28 9.99
C LEU A 109 -9.50 -12.03 11.49
N PHE A 110 -10.61 -11.85 12.22
CA PHE A 110 -10.60 -11.73 13.67
C PHE A 110 -9.95 -12.96 14.33
N SER A 111 -10.21 -14.18 13.82
CA SER A 111 -9.57 -15.40 14.32
C SER A 111 -8.05 -15.45 14.05
N LEU A 112 -7.61 -14.96 12.88
CA LEU A 112 -6.19 -14.85 12.54
C LEU A 112 -5.49 -13.82 13.44
N LEU A 113 -6.04 -12.61 13.53
CA LEU A 113 -5.50 -11.53 14.33
C LEU A 113 -5.31 -11.94 15.80
N ASN A 114 -6.30 -12.61 16.40
CA ASN A 114 -6.20 -13.09 17.78
C ASN A 114 -5.10 -14.16 17.97
N VAL A 115 -4.94 -15.10 17.03
CA VAL A 115 -3.89 -16.14 17.16
C VAL A 115 -2.49 -15.62 16.81
N MET A 116 -2.37 -14.56 16.01
CA MET A 116 -1.12 -13.86 15.76
C MET A 116 -0.65 -13.08 17.00
N THR A 117 -1.58 -12.42 17.70
CA THR A 117 -1.30 -11.44 18.77
C THR A 117 -1.44 -12.00 20.19
N VAL A 118 -1.69 -13.30 20.34
CA VAL A 118 -1.79 -13.97 21.65
C VAL A 118 -0.46 -13.92 22.42
N ALA A 119 -0.52 -13.63 23.73
CA ALA A 119 0.67 -13.55 24.59
C ALA A 119 1.43 -14.89 24.70
N HIS A 120 0.73 -16.02 24.69
CA HIS A 120 1.34 -17.35 24.81
C HIS A 120 2.00 -17.78 23.49
N ILE A 121 3.33 -17.63 23.42
CA ILE A 121 4.18 -17.85 22.24
C ILE A 121 3.84 -19.17 21.50
N ALA A 122 3.75 -20.29 22.22
CA ALA A 122 3.51 -21.62 21.61
C ALA A 122 2.10 -21.81 21.03
N THR A 123 1.20 -20.83 21.18
CA THR A 123 -0.12 -20.80 20.53
C THR A 123 -0.08 -20.05 19.20
N ARG A 124 0.93 -19.17 18.96
CA ARG A 124 1.09 -18.47 17.69
C ARG A 124 1.42 -19.47 16.56
N PRO A 125 0.84 -19.33 15.36
CA PRO A 125 1.23 -20.16 14.22
C PRO A 125 2.67 -19.83 13.80
N SER A 126 3.38 -20.79 13.21
CA SER A 126 4.61 -20.47 12.49
C SER A 126 4.30 -19.63 11.24
N VAL A 127 5.26 -18.81 10.78
CA VAL A 127 5.11 -17.96 9.58
C VAL A 127 4.53 -18.72 8.39
N THR A 128 5.07 -19.91 8.09
CA THR A 128 4.58 -20.76 6.99
C THR A 128 3.15 -21.24 7.22
N ARG A 129 2.76 -21.58 8.45
CA ARG A 129 1.40 -22.03 8.76
C ARG A 129 0.41 -20.86 8.68
N LEU A 130 0.79 -19.68 9.13
CA LEU A 130 -0.01 -18.46 9.03
C LEU A 130 -0.32 -18.12 7.57
N GLY A 131 0.70 -18.11 6.71
CA GLY A 131 0.53 -17.88 5.26
C GLY A 131 -0.44 -18.88 4.63
N GLN A 132 -0.37 -20.17 4.99
CA GLN A 132 -1.36 -21.17 4.52
C GLN A 132 -2.76 -20.94 5.09
N MET A 133 -2.89 -20.53 6.35
CA MET A 133 -4.19 -20.21 6.97
C MET A 133 -4.86 -19.00 6.30
N ALA A 134 -4.10 -18.02 5.83
CA ALA A 134 -4.61 -16.90 5.04
C ALA A 134 -4.90 -17.29 3.57
N LYS A 135 -4.03 -18.07 2.91
CA LYS A 135 -4.28 -18.60 1.55
C LYS A 135 -5.56 -19.43 1.45
N ASN A 136 -5.94 -20.15 2.51
CA ASN A 136 -7.19 -20.90 2.58
C ASN A 136 -8.46 -20.04 2.75
N LYS A 137 -8.30 -18.73 2.97
CA LYS A 137 -9.40 -17.78 3.20
C LYS A 137 -9.55 -16.76 2.07
N LEU A 138 -8.44 -16.36 1.44
CA LEU A 138 -8.45 -15.47 0.30
C LEU A 138 -9.21 -16.12 -0.87
N THR A 139 -10.19 -15.42 -1.43
CA THR A 139 -10.99 -15.92 -2.56
C THR A 139 -10.34 -15.65 -3.92
N ILE A 140 -9.46 -14.64 -3.97
CA ILE A 140 -8.77 -14.14 -5.15
C ILE A 140 -7.47 -14.93 -5.39
N GLN A 141 -7.17 -15.20 -6.67
CA GLN A 141 -6.05 -16.09 -7.05
C GLN A 141 -4.65 -15.45 -6.93
N ASN A 142 -4.54 -14.13 -7.02
CA ASN A 142 -3.25 -13.43 -7.01
C ASN A 142 -3.18 -12.36 -5.91
N PRO A 143 -2.63 -12.68 -4.71
CA PRO A 143 -2.40 -11.72 -3.63
C PRO A 143 -1.59 -10.50 -4.07
N LYS A 144 -0.58 -10.67 -4.93
CA LYS A 144 0.28 -9.56 -5.37
C LYS A 144 -0.45 -8.54 -6.23
N ALA A 145 -1.46 -8.96 -7.01
CA ALA A 145 -2.24 -8.01 -7.82
C ALA A 145 -2.98 -6.99 -6.94
N LEU A 146 -3.61 -7.45 -5.84
CA LEU A 146 -4.26 -6.57 -4.86
C LEU A 146 -3.26 -5.59 -4.22
N LEU A 147 -2.04 -6.06 -3.94
CA LEU A 147 -1.00 -5.20 -3.39
C LEU A 147 -0.46 -4.21 -4.44
N ALA A 148 -0.32 -4.59 -5.70
CA ALA A 148 0.05 -3.67 -6.78
C ALA A 148 -1.03 -2.58 -7.00
N GLU A 149 -2.31 -2.96 -6.98
CA GLU A 149 -3.44 -2.02 -7.01
C GLU A 149 -3.37 -1.02 -5.84
N MET A 150 -3.04 -1.48 -4.62
CA MET A 150 -2.83 -0.60 -3.46
C MET A 150 -1.67 0.39 -3.65
N TYR A 151 -0.57 0.00 -4.31
CA TYR A 151 0.55 0.91 -4.60
C TYR A 151 0.13 2.00 -5.60
N ILE A 152 -0.47 1.59 -6.72
CA ILE A 152 -0.93 2.48 -7.80
C ILE A 152 -1.94 3.51 -7.28
N LEU A 153 -2.84 3.12 -6.36
CA LEU A 153 -3.79 4.05 -5.72
C LEU A 153 -3.14 5.18 -4.91
N VAL A 154 -1.88 5.04 -4.50
CA VAL A 154 -1.15 6.03 -3.69
C VAL A 154 -0.13 6.80 -4.52
N MET A 155 0.56 6.13 -5.44
CA MET A 155 1.62 6.73 -6.26
C MET A 155 1.15 7.28 -7.60
N GLY A 156 -0.03 6.85 -8.08
CA GLY A 156 -0.45 7.02 -9.47
C GLY A 156 -0.03 5.82 -10.33
N ASP A 157 -0.53 5.76 -11.56
CA ASP A 157 -0.01 4.83 -12.57
C ASP A 157 1.15 5.50 -13.32
N GLU A 158 2.38 5.13 -12.95
CA GLU A 158 3.60 5.64 -13.60
C GLU A 158 3.66 5.35 -15.12
N ALA A 159 2.80 4.47 -15.64
CA ALA A 159 2.66 4.22 -17.08
C ALA A 159 1.76 5.25 -17.80
N GLU A 160 0.84 5.93 -17.10
CA GLU A 160 -0.02 6.97 -17.70
C GLU A 160 0.66 8.36 -17.72
N ASP A 161 1.58 8.63 -16.78
CA ASP A 161 2.31 9.91 -16.65
C ASP A 161 3.26 10.26 -17.83
N ILE A 162 3.50 9.33 -18.76
CA ILE A 162 4.39 9.55 -19.92
C ILE A 162 3.68 10.28 -21.08
N ASP A 163 2.37 10.10 -21.24
CA ASP A 163 1.62 10.65 -22.40
C ASP A 163 1.08 12.08 -22.17
N ASP A 164 0.97 12.55 -20.92
CA ASP A 164 0.45 13.90 -20.59
C ASP A 164 1.51 15.03 -20.67
N LEU A 165 2.77 14.71 -21.03
CA LEU A 165 3.89 15.67 -21.06
C LEU A 165 4.13 16.39 -22.41
N ASP A 166 3.22 16.29 -23.40
CA ASP A 166 3.36 17.00 -24.70
C ASP A 166 2.19 17.94 -25.08
N ILE A 167 1.34 18.35 -24.12
CA ILE A 167 0.31 19.38 -24.40
C ILE A 167 0.21 20.42 -23.28
N SER A 168 0.59 21.67 -23.62
CA SER A 168 0.34 22.92 -22.87
C SER A 168 1.53 23.58 -22.12
N SER A 169 2.68 23.70 -22.78
CA SER A 169 3.45 24.98 -22.76
C SER A 169 3.44 25.67 -24.13
N GLY A 170 2.29 25.59 -24.82
CA GLY A 170 2.04 26.36 -26.03
C GLY A 170 1.94 27.85 -25.72
N GLU A 171 3.07 28.56 -25.79
CA GLU A 171 3.06 30.01 -25.96
C GLU A 171 2.18 30.33 -27.17
N TYR A 172 1.05 30.98 -26.92
CA TYR A 172 0.11 31.42 -27.94
C TYR A 172 0.74 32.59 -28.71
N MET A 173 1.70 32.30 -29.59
CA MET A 173 2.26 33.25 -30.55
C MET A 173 1.19 33.54 -31.61
N PRO A 174 0.55 34.72 -31.60
CA PRO A 174 -0.43 35.05 -32.62
C PRO A 174 0.35 35.45 -33.88
N ASN A 175 0.50 34.52 -34.81
CA ASN A 175 1.03 34.78 -36.16
C ASN A 175 0.02 35.60 -36.99
N SER A 176 -0.21 36.84 -36.54
CA SER A 176 -1.01 37.87 -37.18
C SER A 176 -0.18 39.12 -37.48
N LEU A 177 1.11 38.93 -37.76
CA LEU A 177 2.00 39.91 -38.37
C LEU A 177 2.32 39.45 -39.81
N GLY A 178 1.72 40.12 -40.79
CA GLY A 178 2.29 40.10 -42.15
C GLY A 178 3.59 40.93 -42.17
N GLU A 179 4.46 40.67 -43.15
CA GLU A 179 5.81 41.27 -43.26
C GLU A 179 5.87 42.82 -43.25
N ASN A 180 4.72 43.50 -43.36
CA ASN A 180 4.59 44.96 -43.32
C ASN A 180 3.88 45.50 -42.06
N GLY A 181 3.74 44.71 -40.98
CA GLY A 181 3.27 45.18 -39.67
C GLY A 181 1.79 45.61 -39.58
N GLY A 182 0.94 45.13 -40.49
CA GLY A 182 -0.50 45.44 -40.52
C GLY A 182 -1.39 44.28 -40.06
N LEU A 183 -2.29 44.56 -39.12
CA LEU A 183 -3.34 43.62 -38.66
C LEU A 183 -4.34 43.32 -39.79
N ARG A 184 -4.62 42.05 -40.05
CA ARG A 184 -5.65 41.61 -41.03
C ARG A 184 -6.96 41.25 -40.33
N ASN A 185 -7.90 42.20 -40.38
CA ASN A 185 -9.37 42.05 -40.29
C ASN A 185 -9.93 40.77 -39.64
N LEU A 186 -10.25 40.86 -38.34
CA LEU A 186 -11.28 40.01 -37.73
C LEU A 186 -12.65 40.45 -38.24
N LYS A 187 -13.24 39.64 -39.11
CA LYS A 187 -14.63 39.80 -39.55
C LYS A 187 -15.50 39.02 -38.57
N TRP A 188 -16.33 39.72 -37.80
CA TRP A 188 -17.33 39.11 -36.92
C TRP A 188 -18.55 38.78 -37.78
N ASP A 189 -18.95 37.50 -37.82
CA ASP A 189 -20.25 37.09 -38.38
C ASP A 189 -21.26 37.03 -37.23
N GLU A 190 -22.30 37.86 -37.31
CA GLU A 190 -23.46 37.84 -36.40
C GLU A 190 -24.68 37.19 -37.07
N THR A 191 -25.48 36.51 -36.24
CA THR A 191 -26.90 36.18 -36.44
C THR A 191 -27.31 35.12 -37.48
N GLU A 192 -27.38 33.88 -36.99
CA GLU A 192 -28.54 32.99 -37.00
C GLU A 192 -29.85 33.35 -37.78
N THR A 193 -30.41 32.29 -38.39
CA THR A 193 -31.85 31.98 -38.56
C THR A 193 -32.65 32.60 -39.72
N THR A 194 -32.74 31.82 -40.80
CA THR A 194 -33.92 31.63 -41.68
C THR A 194 -33.97 30.12 -42.01
N MET A 195 -35.08 29.40 -42.21
CA MET A 195 -36.50 29.68 -42.52
C MET A 195 -37.38 28.78 -41.59
N VAL A 196 -38.70 28.60 -41.64
CA VAL A 196 -39.77 28.73 -42.66
C VAL A 196 -41.10 28.93 -41.88
N SER A 197 -42.17 29.53 -42.41
CA SER A 197 -42.43 29.99 -43.79
C SER A 197 -43.01 31.41 -43.78
#